data_AF-A0A1D9Q260-F1
#
_entry.id   AF-A0A1D9Q260-F1
#
_cell.length_a   1.000
_cell.length_b   1.000
_cell.length_c   1.000
_cell.angle_alpha   90.00
_cell.angle_beta   90.00
_cell.angle_gamma   90.00
#
_symmetry.space_group_name_H-M   'P 1'
#
loop_
_entity.id
_entity.type
_entity.pdbx_description
1 polymer ?
#
loop_
_entity_poly.entity_id
_entity_poly.type
_entity_poly.pdbx_seq_one_letter_code
_entity_poly.pdbx_strand_id
1 'polypeptide(L)'
;MSYSWGTLAAERTTFIMKKIPFDWRLSPSDLSYARMQRSITGPFICKYLDRFEQEYLNHDPISILRRIWNGEWTAVQCVRASCKISCIAHQINPCLLNIMIPEALEKARKLDKSFEKGRGSVKGFLHGLPISVKDQFHVKGSDTTMGYVGWIGTFEGDGDSTKVEAVESQVISDLEGQGAVVFCKTSLPQTVLYDETINNIIGQTLNPVNRLLSCGGSSGGEAALISTGGSSLGMGTDIAGSVRVPAAFCGIYGIKPSHNRFSYRGVANTNPGQTLIPSSVGFLSRSLEGLELVMSSLLSTSPWLRDPAVVPIPWRKEDRLKARKRLKFGIFSWDGMIQPHPPVTRALEIVVNALKHAGHEVVDWCPPSHSIPERLHASIMNADGSQHIQQQLALSGEPLINDLQDFYTLKSPMSLLEYQDRALQLRDYRQAYSDYWNSTADADGNMVDAVLMPAAPHAAVIPGKWVHLAYTEVLNLLDYTALVIPITHADKHMDELHAYVPVSEKDSRNWTAYDAEIYDDAPVGIQIVGRVCEEEKIIGVAEVVEGVLGR
;
A
#
# COMPACT_ATOMS: atom_id res chain seq x y z
N MET A 1 -4.85 18.98 33.49
CA MET A 1 -4.71 20.01 32.44
C MET A 1 -4.76 19.28 31.12
N SER A 2 -5.71 19.60 30.24
CA SER A 2 -5.73 19.08 28.88
C SER A 2 -4.51 19.63 28.15
N TYR A 3 -3.56 18.79 27.76
CA TYR A 3 -2.47 19.20 26.89
C TYR A 3 -3.05 19.65 25.54
N SER A 4 -2.41 20.62 24.87
CA SER A 4 -2.80 20.97 23.50
C SER A 4 -2.44 19.83 22.55
N TRP A 5 -3.21 19.63 21.48
CA TRP A 5 -2.91 18.61 20.46
C TRP A 5 -1.47 18.72 19.94
N GLY A 6 -0.97 19.95 19.75
CA GLY A 6 0.40 20.19 19.27
C GLY A 6 1.47 19.73 20.27
N THR A 7 1.20 19.87 21.57
CA THR A 7 2.09 19.32 22.62
C THR A 7 2.11 17.79 22.58
N LEU A 8 0.95 17.14 22.49
CA LEU A 8 0.85 15.67 22.42
C LEU A 8 1.55 15.10 21.17
N ALA A 9 1.35 15.74 20.02
CA ALA A 9 2.03 15.38 18.77
C ALA A 9 3.55 15.53 18.89
N ALA A 10 4.04 16.64 19.45
CA ALA A 10 5.46 16.89 19.66
C ALA A 10 6.10 15.90 20.66
N GLU A 11 5.38 15.54 21.72
CA GLU A 11 5.79 14.52 22.68
C GLU A 11 5.88 13.15 22.02
N ARG A 12 4.89 12.78 21.19
CA ARG A 12 4.92 11.51 20.43
C ARG A 12 6.08 11.46 19.44
N THR A 13 6.33 12.53 18.69
CA THR A 13 7.49 12.62 17.78
C THR A 13 8.80 12.51 18.56
N THR A 14 8.92 13.19 19.69
CA THR A 14 10.08 13.07 20.57
C THR A 14 10.25 11.64 21.11
N PHE A 15 9.15 10.98 21.48
CA PHE A 15 9.15 9.59 21.93
C PHE A 15 9.64 8.63 20.85
N ILE A 16 9.16 8.76 19.60
CA ILE A 16 9.63 7.96 18.46
C ILE A 16 11.13 8.15 18.25
N MET A 17 11.61 9.39 18.24
CA MET A 17 13.03 9.71 18.06
C MET A 17 13.91 9.17 19.19
N LYS A 18 13.41 9.13 20.44
CA LYS A 18 14.11 8.55 21.59
C LYS A 18 14.29 7.03 21.46
N LYS A 19 13.40 6.33 20.75
CA LYS A 19 13.53 4.90 20.47
C LYS A 19 14.67 4.56 19.51
N ILE A 20 15.21 5.55 18.78
CA ILE A 20 16.36 5.35 17.90
C ILE A 20 17.65 5.24 18.75
N PRO A 21 18.38 4.10 18.68
CA PRO A 21 19.66 3.92 19.35
C PRO A 21 20.66 5.01 18.97
N PHE A 22 21.50 5.41 19.93
CA PHE A 22 22.46 6.51 19.76
C PHE A 22 23.36 6.33 18.53
N ASP A 23 23.93 5.12 18.34
CA ASP A 23 24.84 4.81 17.23
C ASP A 23 24.15 4.76 15.85
N TRP A 24 22.82 4.88 15.79
CA TRP A 24 22.06 4.93 14.54
C TRP A 24 21.56 6.34 14.22
N ARG A 25 21.84 7.32 15.09
CA ARG A 25 21.43 8.70 14.89
C ARG A 25 22.35 9.39 13.90
N LEU A 26 21.76 10.05 12.92
CA LEU A 26 22.47 10.83 11.92
C LEU A 26 23.00 12.13 12.54
N SER A 27 24.18 12.55 12.12
CA SER A 27 24.73 13.83 12.55
C SER A 27 23.94 15.00 11.92
N PRO A 28 24.01 16.22 12.49
CA PRO A 28 23.41 17.40 11.86
C PRO A 28 23.91 17.65 10.43
N SER A 29 25.16 17.31 10.13
CA SER A 29 25.72 17.37 8.77
C SER A 29 25.10 16.34 7.83
N ASP A 30 24.88 15.10 8.30
CA ASP A 30 24.23 14.06 7.50
C ASP A 30 22.79 14.45 7.15
N LEU A 31 22.04 14.98 8.13
CA LEU A 31 20.67 15.46 7.92
C LEU A 31 20.63 16.64 6.94
N SER A 32 21.60 17.56 7.02
CA SER A 32 21.71 18.68 6.09
C SER A 32 22.06 18.21 4.67
N TYR A 33 22.97 17.24 4.55
CA TYR A 33 23.30 16.60 3.27
C TYR A 33 22.09 15.87 2.67
N ALA A 34 21.37 15.10 3.49
CA ALA A 34 20.18 14.36 3.11
C ALA A 34 19.10 15.29 2.53
N ARG A 35 18.89 16.47 3.15
CA ARG A 35 17.92 17.47 2.67
C ARG A 35 18.19 17.96 1.25
N MET A 36 19.43 17.92 0.78
CA MET A 36 19.80 18.32 -0.59
C MET A 36 19.68 17.20 -1.63
N GLN A 37 19.40 15.96 -1.22
CA GLN A 37 19.34 14.83 -2.16
C GLN A 37 17.93 14.62 -2.71
N ARG A 38 17.79 14.43 -4.02
CA ARG A 38 16.51 14.05 -4.63
C ARG A 38 16.08 12.66 -4.18
N SER A 39 16.99 11.69 -4.24
CA SER A 39 16.80 10.30 -3.80
C SER A 39 17.54 10.03 -2.50
N ILE A 40 16.90 9.29 -1.60
CA ILE A 40 17.50 8.77 -0.36
C ILE A 40 17.58 7.23 -0.34
N THR A 41 17.37 6.59 -1.49
CA THR A 41 17.45 5.13 -1.66
C THR A 41 18.84 4.70 -2.13
N GLY A 42 19.07 3.39 -2.23
CA GLY A 42 20.23 2.80 -2.89
C GLY A 42 21.59 3.35 -2.39
N PRO A 43 22.44 3.93 -3.25
CA PRO A 43 23.77 4.41 -2.86
C PRO A 43 23.78 5.43 -1.73
N PHE A 44 22.70 6.22 -1.57
CA PHE A 44 22.63 7.20 -0.51
C PHE A 44 22.58 6.52 0.86
N ILE A 45 21.62 5.61 1.06
CA ILE A 45 21.40 4.99 2.38
C ILE A 45 22.55 4.05 2.75
N CYS A 46 23.17 3.39 1.76
CA CYS A 46 24.32 2.51 1.96
C CYS A 46 25.52 3.20 2.65
N LYS A 47 25.63 4.54 2.58
CA LYS A 47 26.70 5.30 3.28
C LYS A 47 26.68 5.14 4.79
N TYR A 48 25.53 4.78 5.36
CA TYR A 48 25.31 4.68 6.81
C TYR A 48 25.25 3.22 7.29
N LEU A 49 25.48 2.26 6.39
CA LEU A 49 25.30 0.83 6.61
C LEU A 49 26.64 0.10 6.62
N ASP A 50 26.75 -0.92 7.46
CA ASP A 50 27.89 -1.83 7.41
C ASP A 50 27.77 -2.82 6.24
N ARG A 51 28.79 -3.66 6.07
CA ARG A 51 28.85 -4.62 4.95
C ARG A 51 27.65 -5.59 4.95
N PHE A 52 27.24 -6.09 6.11
CA PHE A 52 26.13 -7.02 6.21
C PHE A 52 24.82 -6.32 5.86
N GLU A 53 24.60 -5.12 6.40
CA GLU A 53 23.39 -4.33 6.17
C GLU A 53 23.25 -3.92 4.69
N GLN A 54 24.36 -3.59 4.02
CA GLN A 54 24.38 -3.36 2.58
C GLN A 54 24.07 -4.62 1.77
N GLU A 55 24.58 -5.78 2.17
CA GLU A 55 24.24 -7.06 1.53
C GLU A 55 22.75 -7.38 1.73
N TYR A 56 22.26 -7.28 2.96
CA TYR A 56 20.86 -7.47 3.35
C TYR A 56 19.91 -6.61 2.52
N LEU A 57 20.22 -5.31 2.37
CA LEU A 57 19.40 -4.36 1.62
C LEU A 57 19.20 -4.80 0.16
N ASN A 58 20.09 -5.59 -0.43
CA ASN A 58 19.97 -6.04 -1.81
C ASN A 58 19.17 -7.35 -2.02
N HIS A 59 18.61 -7.95 -0.95
CA HIS A 59 17.91 -9.24 -1.04
C HIS A 59 16.38 -9.12 -0.92
N ASP A 60 15.64 -9.69 -1.86
CA ASP A 60 14.19 -9.86 -1.75
C ASP A 60 13.80 -10.75 -0.54
N PRO A 61 12.51 -10.77 -0.12
CA PRO A 61 12.06 -11.58 1.02
C PRO A 61 12.40 -13.07 0.92
N ILE A 62 12.32 -13.67 -0.28
CA ILE A 62 12.59 -15.09 -0.50
C ILE A 62 14.09 -15.37 -0.30
N SER A 63 14.93 -14.50 -0.86
CA SER A 63 16.37 -14.61 -0.76
C SER A 63 16.84 -14.41 0.69
N ILE A 64 16.23 -13.50 1.46
CA ILE A 64 16.47 -13.36 2.91
C ILE A 64 16.10 -14.66 3.63
N LEU A 65 14.89 -15.19 3.40
CA LEU A 65 14.41 -16.40 4.08
C LEU A 65 15.27 -17.62 3.77
N ARG A 66 15.71 -17.81 2.52
CA ARG A 66 16.60 -18.91 2.15
C ARG A 66 17.90 -18.88 2.96
N ARG A 67 18.49 -17.70 3.14
CA ARG A 67 19.70 -17.53 3.95
C ARG A 67 19.47 -17.83 5.42
N ILE A 68 18.31 -17.42 5.96
CA ILE A 68 17.91 -17.77 7.34
C ILE A 68 17.73 -19.29 7.48
N TRP A 69 17.01 -19.92 6.56
CA TRP A 69 16.72 -21.36 6.60
C TRP A 69 17.95 -22.24 6.40
N ASN A 70 18.96 -21.74 5.69
CA ASN A 70 20.26 -22.40 5.55
C ASN A 70 21.19 -22.14 6.74
N GLY A 71 20.78 -21.30 7.71
CA GLY A 71 21.62 -20.89 8.83
C GLY A 71 22.78 -19.96 8.46
N GLU A 72 22.75 -19.36 7.26
CA GLU A 72 23.74 -18.38 6.81
C GLU A 72 23.56 -17.06 7.55
N TRP A 73 22.31 -16.63 7.74
CA TRP A 73 21.92 -15.44 8.48
C TRP A 73 21.02 -15.81 9.66
N THR A 74 21.04 -15.02 10.72
CA THR A 74 20.10 -15.17 11.83
C THR A 74 18.92 -14.20 11.72
N ALA A 75 17.79 -14.54 12.35
CA ALA A 75 16.65 -13.63 12.48
C ALA A 75 17.07 -12.34 13.18
N VAL A 76 17.92 -12.41 14.21
CA VAL A 76 18.43 -11.22 14.92
C VAL A 76 19.22 -10.29 13.99
N GLN A 77 20.07 -10.83 13.11
CA GLN A 77 20.83 -10.03 12.15
C GLN A 77 19.89 -9.29 11.19
N CYS A 78 18.92 -10.01 10.62
CA CYS A 78 17.96 -9.45 9.67
C CYS A 78 17.06 -8.38 10.32
N VAL A 79 16.49 -8.67 11.49
CA VAL A 79 15.64 -7.72 12.23
C VAL A 79 16.44 -6.48 12.66
N ARG A 80 17.69 -6.64 13.11
CA ARG A 80 18.55 -5.49 13.44
C ARG A 80 18.83 -4.62 12.22
N ALA A 81 19.13 -5.22 11.07
CA ALA A 81 19.38 -4.49 9.82
C ALA A 81 18.14 -3.70 9.39
N SER A 82 16.96 -4.34 9.34
CA SER A 82 15.70 -3.65 9.05
C SER A 82 15.40 -2.50 10.00
N CYS A 83 15.57 -2.71 11.31
CA CYS A 83 15.41 -1.66 12.32
C CYS A 83 16.35 -0.47 12.07
N LYS A 84 17.64 -0.72 11.82
CA LYS A 84 18.63 0.35 11.61
C LYS A 84 18.33 1.15 10.34
N ILE A 85 18.11 0.48 9.21
CA ILE A 85 17.80 1.12 7.94
C ILE A 85 16.52 1.97 8.10
N SER A 86 15.50 1.43 8.75
CA SER A 86 14.23 2.12 9.02
C SER A 86 14.42 3.36 9.90
N CYS A 87 15.24 3.27 10.94
CA CYS A 87 15.57 4.42 11.79
C CYS A 87 16.34 5.51 11.03
N ILE A 88 17.26 5.13 10.14
CA ILE A 88 18.00 6.09 9.30
C ILE A 88 17.03 6.80 8.34
N ALA A 89 16.18 6.03 7.64
CA ALA A 89 15.17 6.57 6.73
C ALA A 89 14.22 7.54 7.44
N HIS A 90 13.71 7.16 8.62
CA HIS A 90 12.76 7.97 9.39
C HIS A 90 13.33 9.33 9.81
N GLN A 91 14.61 9.41 10.15
CA GLN A 91 15.26 10.67 10.53
C GLN A 91 15.33 11.68 9.38
N ILE A 92 15.28 11.22 8.14
CA ILE A 92 15.38 12.04 6.92
C ILE A 92 14.00 12.31 6.31
N ASN A 93 13.15 11.29 6.32
CA ASN A 93 11.81 11.28 5.75
C ASN A 93 10.87 10.59 6.75
N PRO A 94 10.12 11.34 7.58
CA PRO A 94 9.31 10.77 8.65
C PRO A 94 8.29 9.75 8.12
N CYS A 95 8.54 8.47 8.34
CA CYS A 95 7.71 7.37 7.81
C CYS A 95 7.23 6.35 8.86
N LEU A 96 7.47 6.59 10.16
CA LEU A 96 7.18 5.64 11.26
C LEU A 96 6.34 6.33 12.34
N LEU A 97 5.25 5.70 12.75
CA LEU A 97 4.43 6.13 13.89
C LEU A 97 4.73 5.31 15.16
N ASN A 98 5.39 4.15 15.02
CA ASN A 98 5.97 3.42 16.15
C ASN A 98 7.18 2.57 15.74
N ILE A 99 8.09 2.36 16.69
CA ILE A 99 9.33 1.56 16.56
C ILE A 99 9.35 0.53 17.70
N MET A 100 9.57 -0.76 17.39
CA MET A 100 9.48 -1.86 18.36
C MET A 100 10.78 -2.67 18.43
N ILE A 101 11.94 -1.98 18.44
CA ILE A 101 13.27 -2.62 18.34
C ILE A 101 13.50 -3.67 19.44
N PRO A 102 13.33 -3.37 20.75
CA PRO A 102 13.60 -4.35 21.80
C PRO A 102 12.72 -5.59 21.69
N GLU A 103 11.42 -5.39 21.45
CA GLU A 103 10.43 -6.45 21.33
C GLU A 103 10.71 -7.33 20.10
N ALA A 104 11.00 -6.71 18.96
CA ALA A 104 11.33 -7.41 17.72
C ALA A 104 12.63 -8.23 17.85
N LEU A 105 13.68 -7.66 18.44
CA LEU A 105 14.93 -8.39 18.67
C LEU A 105 14.75 -9.56 19.64
N GLU A 106 13.89 -9.42 20.65
CA GLU A 106 13.59 -10.53 21.55
C GLU A 106 12.79 -11.65 20.87
N LYS A 107 11.82 -11.31 20.01
CA LYS A 107 11.12 -12.30 19.16
C LYS A 107 12.11 -13.01 18.24
N ALA A 108 13.01 -12.28 17.61
CA ALA A 108 14.06 -12.82 16.73
C ALA A 108 15.00 -13.80 17.47
N ARG A 109 15.48 -13.44 18.67
CA ARG A 109 16.33 -14.32 19.49
C ARG A 109 15.63 -15.64 19.82
N LYS A 110 14.32 -15.60 20.11
CA LYS A 110 13.54 -16.82 20.40
C LYS A 110 13.42 -17.72 19.17
N LEU A 111 13.28 -17.14 17.98
CA LEU A 111 13.26 -17.88 16.72
C LEU A 111 14.61 -18.53 16.45
N ASP A 112 15.70 -17.78 16.54
CA ASP A 112 17.07 -18.31 16.36
C ASP A 112 17.38 -19.45 17.32
N LYS A 113 17.04 -19.28 18.62
CA LYS A 113 17.26 -20.31 19.64
C LYS A 113 16.41 -21.57 19.41
N SER A 114 15.23 -21.41 18.81
CA SER A 114 14.36 -22.53 18.46
C SER A 114 14.86 -23.25 17.21
N PHE A 115 15.36 -22.50 16.22
CA PHE A 115 15.98 -23.02 15.02
C PHE A 115 17.23 -23.86 15.36
N GLU A 116 18.11 -23.35 16.22
CA GLU A 116 19.30 -24.07 16.69
C GLU A 116 18.93 -25.36 17.43
N LYS A 117 18.03 -25.28 18.43
CA LYS A 117 17.56 -26.46 19.19
C LYS A 117 16.86 -27.49 18.30
N GLY A 118 16.09 -27.01 17.33
CA GLY A 118 15.37 -27.82 16.36
C GLY A 118 16.23 -28.35 15.22
N ARG A 119 17.56 -28.15 15.27
CA ARG A 119 18.52 -28.56 14.22
C ARG A 119 18.11 -28.07 12.82
N GLY A 120 17.68 -26.81 12.73
CA GLY A 120 17.24 -26.17 11.50
C GLY A 120 15.72 -26.21 11.26
N SER A 121 14.92 -26.70 12.21
CA SER A 121 13.46 -26.65 12.08
C SER A 121 12.94 -25.22 12.17
N VAL A 122 12.26 -24.77 11.12
CA VAL A 122 11.61 -23.45 11.06
C VAL A 122 10.21 -23.48 11.67
N LYS A 123 9.74 -22.32 12.13
CA LYS A 123 8.39 -22.15 12.74
C LYS A 123 7.27 -22.16 11.69
N GLY A 124 7.53 -21.58 10.53
CA GLY A 124 6.58 -21.40 9.44
C GLY A 124 7.26 -20.73 8.24
N PHE A 125 6.49 -20.40 7.21
CA PHE A 125 7.03 -19.90 5.94
C PHE A 125 7.66 -18.50 6.03
N LEU A 126 7.51 -17.80 7.15
CA LEU A 126 8.06 -16.45 7.36
C LEU A 126 9.09 -16.42 8.49
N HIS A 127 9.62 -17.57 8.91
CA HIS A 127 10.52 -17.70 10.06
C HIS A 127 11.70 -16.70 10.00
N GLY A 128 11.69 -15.74 10.92
CA GLY A 128 12.75 -14.75 11.12
C GLY A 128 12.69 -13.53 10.22
N LEU A 129 11.73 -13.45 9.29
CA LEU A 129 11.62 -12.32 8.36
C LEU A 129 11.06 -11.07 9.09
N PRO A 130 11.77 -9.93 9.10
CA PRO A 130 11.21 -8.67 9.57
C PRO A 130 10.13 -8.15 8.61
N ILE A 131 8.98 -7.75 9.16
CA ILE A 131 7.85 -7.20 8.39
C ILE A 131 7.40 -5.88 9.00
N SER A 132 7.20 -4.87 8.14
CA SER A 132 6.58 -3.58 8.51
C SER A 132 5.07 -3.67 8.38
N VAL A 133 4.34 -2.92 9.20
CA VAL A 133 2.88 -2.85 9.11
C VAL A 133 2.39 -1.41 9.23
N LYS A 134 1.39 -1.04 8.45
CA LYS A 134 0.73 0.26 8.55
C LYS A 134 0.15 0.51 9.95
N ASP A 135 0.11 1.75 10.41
CA ASP A 135 -0.46 2.11 11.73
C ASP A 135 -2.01 2.02 11.81
N GLN A 136 -2.59 0.95 11.26
CA GLN A 136 -3.97 0.51 11.47
C GLN A 136 -4.04 -0.88 12.11
N PHE A 137 -2.99 -1.69 11.97
CA PHE A 137 -2.94 -3.01 12.57
C PHE A 137 -2.62 -2.89 14.06
N HIS A 138 -3.43 -3.46 14.92
CA HIS A 138 -3.15 -3.57 16.35
C HIS A 138 -2.06 -4.64 16.55
N VAL A 139 -0.96 -4.24 17.18
CA VAL A 139 0.18 -5.12 17.50
C VAL A 139 0.33 -5.13 19.01
N LYS A 140 0.34 -6.30 19.64
CA LYS A 140 0.42 -6.38 21.09
C LYS A 140 1.73 -5.76 21.61
N GLY A 141 1.64 -4.89 22.60
CA GLY A 141 2.76 -4.09 23.13
C GLY A 141 3.02 -2.78 22.38
N SER A 142 2.12 -2.38 21.47
CA SER A 142 2.18 -1.11 20.74
C SER A 142 0.79 -0.50 20.60
N ASP A 143 0.70 0.81 20.79
CA ASP A 143 -0.50 1.58 20.46
C ASP A 143 -0.69 1.69 18.93
N THR A 144 -1.88 2.11 18.54
CA THR A 144 -2.28 2.40 17.16
C THR A 144 -2.88 3.79 17.14
N THR A 145 -2.21 4.73 16.47
CA THR A 145 -2.68 6.12 16.42
C THR A 145 -3.59 6.37 15.22
N MET A 146 -3.41 5.61 14.13
CA MET A 146 -4.13 5.82 12.87
C MET A 146 -4.05 7.28 12.36
N GLY A 147 -2.95 7.97 12.67
CA GLY A 147 -2.73 9.36 12.30
C GLY A 147 -3.57 10.38 13.09
N TYR A 148 -4.35 9.95 14.09
CA TYR A 148 -5.08 10.82 15.01
C TYR A 148 -4.25 11.09 16.27
N VAL A 149 -4.11 12.36 16.64
CA VAL A 149 -3.46 12.79 17.89
C VAL A 149 -4.26 12.31 19.11
N GLY A 150 -5.59 12.30 19.01
CA GLY A 150 -6.47 11.80 20.09
C GLY A 150 -6.33 10.31 20.40
N TRP A 151 -5.63 9.55 19.53
CA TRP A 151 -5.43 8.12 19.69
C TRP A 151 -4.08 7.76 20.32
N ILE A 152 -3.21 8.75 20.56
CA ILE A 152 -1.90 8.53 21.18
C ILE A 152 -2.10 7.98 22.60
N GLY A 153 -1.57 6.78 22.86
CA GLY A 153 -1.70 6.13 24.17
C GLY A 153 -3.12 5.69 24.54
N THR A 154 -4.05 5.61 23.59
CA THR A 154 -5.43 5.15 23.81
C THR A 154 -5.76 3.95 22.91
N PHE A 155 -6.95 3.37 23.08
CA PHE A 155 -7.45 2.30 22.21
C PHE A 155 -8.58 2.86 21.35
N GLU A 156 -8.27 3.23 20.12
CA GLU A 156 -9.25 3.81 19.18
C GLU A 156 -9.96 5.06 19.75
N GLY A 157 -9.22 5.87 20.51
CA GLY A 157 -9.72 7.09 21.15
C GLY A 157 -10.25 6.89 22.58
N ASP A 158 -10.46 5.66 23.02
CA ASP A 158 -10.87 5.34 24.39
C ASP A 158 -9.64 5.24 25.32
N GLY A 159 -9.43 6.28 26.14
CA GLY A 159 -8.32 6.38 27.08
C GLY A 159 -8.48 5.56 28.36
N ASP A 160 -9.70 5.13 28.70
CA ASP A 160 -9.98 4.29 29.88
C ASP A 160 -9.95 2.79 29.56
N SER A 161 -9.71 2.45 28.28
CA SER A 161 -9.73 1.10 27.80
C SER A 161 -8.58 0.27 28.37
N THR A 162 -8.87 -0.92 28.89
CA THR A 162 -7.85 -1.92 29.22
C THR A 162 -7.24 -2.60 27.98
N LYS A 163 -7.70 -2.20 26.79
CA LYS A 163 -7.30 -2.77 25.50
C LYS A 163 -6.05 -2.11 24.89
N VAL A 164 -5.61 -0.97 25.42
CA VAL A 164 -4.39 -0.27 24.97
C VAL A 164 -3.22 -1.24 25.01
N GLU A 165 -2.54 -1.41 23.87
CA GLU A 165 -1.41 -2.36 23.69
C GLU A 165 -1.73 -3.85 23.98
N ALA A 166 -2.97 -4.20 24.33
CA ALA A 166 -3.35 -5.56 24.74
C ALA A 166 -4.00 -6.37 23.61
N VAL A 167 -4.50 -5.68 22.57
CA VAL A 167 -5.19 -6.26 21.42
C VAL A 167 -4.22 -6.49 20.27
N GLU A 168 -4.46 -7.55 19.51
CA GLU A 168 -3.72 -7.89 18.30
C GLU A 168 -4.71 -8.16 17.16
N SER A 169 -4.47 -7.60 15.98
CA SER A 169 -5.26 -7.92 14.79
C SER A 169 -5.05 -9.39 14.39
N GLN A 170 -6.09 -10.06 13.89
CA GLN A 170 -5.99 -11.48 13.54
C GLN A 170 -4.87 -11.75 12.52
N VAL A 171 -4.71 -10.88 11.52
CA VAL A 171 -3.65 -11.01 10.51
C VAL A 171 -2.24 -10.86 11.09
N ILE A 172 -2.06 -10.11 12.19
CA ILE A 172 -0.77 -10.00 12.89
C ILE A 172 -0.47 -11.32 13.60
N SER A 173 -1.44 -11.90 14.31
CA SER A 173 -1.29 -13.22 14.92
C SER A 173 -0.98 -14.30 13.88
N ASP A 174 -1.57 -14.24 12.69
CA ASP A 174 -1.31 -15.17 11.60
C ASP A 174 0.13 -15.01 11.06
N LEU A 175 0.60 -13.77 10.86
CA LEU A 175 1.99 -13.47 10.47
C LEU A 175 3.00 -14.01 11.49
N GLU A 176 2.82 -13.67 12.77
CA GLU A 176 3.75 -14.10 13.83
C GLU A 176 3.66 -15.61 14.10
N GLY A 177 2.49 -16.20 13.86
CA GLY A 177 2.27 -17.65 13.83
C GLY A 177 3.16 -18.34 12.79
N GLN A 178 3.34 -17.72 11.62
CA GLN A 178 4.23 -18.17 10.55
C GLN A 178 5.71 -17.82 10.80
N GLY A 179 6.01 -17.18 11.92
CA GLY A 179 7.38 -16.86 12.34
C GLY A 179 7.92 -15.52 11.85
N ALA A 180 7.09 -14.66 11.27
CA ALA A 180 7.47 -13.29 10.98
C ALA A 180 7.75 -12.50 12.26
N VAL A 181 8.53 -11.42 12.13
CA VAL A 181 8.82 -10.48 13.22
C VAL A 181 8.34 -9.08 12.82
N VAL A 182 7.22 -8.64 13.39
CA VAL A 182 6.75 -7.25 13.21
C VAL A 182 7.63 -6.31 14.03
N PHE A 183 8.21 -5.29 13.39
CA PHE A 183 9.25 -4.47 14.02
C PHE A 183 8.98 -2.96 14.05
N CYS A 184 8.05 -2.47 13.23
CA CYS A 184 7.65 -1.06 13.24
C CYS A 184 6.21 -0.87 12.75
N LYS A 185 5.64 0.30 13.05
CA LYS A 185 4.36 0.76 12.48
C LYS A 185 4.59 1.98 11.62
N THR A 186 4.17 1.94 10.36
CA THR A 186 4.48 2.99 9.38
C THR A 186 3.40 4.07 9.30
N SER A 187 3.82 5.24 8.80
CA SER A 187 2.99 6.42 8.64
C SER A 187 1.86 6.22 7.64
N LEU A 188 0.79 6.96 7.88
CA LEU A 188 -0.41 7.07 7.05
C LEU A 188 -1.00 8.48 7.22
N PRO A 189 -1.84 8.97 6.29
CA PRO A 189 -2.48 10.27 6.43
C PRO A 189 -3.47 10.32 7.57
N GLN A 190 -3.68 11.51 8.12
CA GLN A 190 -4.79 11.77 9.04
C GLN A 190 -6.10 11.25 8.43
N THR A 191 -6.91 10.55 9.23
CA THR A 191 -8.17 9.88 8.81
C THR A 191 -8.03 8.66 7.91
N VAL A 192 -6.84 8.34 7.41
CA VAL A 192 -6.61 7.28 6.39
C VAL A 192 -7.24 7.58 5.01
N LEU A 193 -8.10 8.60 4.89
CA LEU A 193 -8.85 8.92 3.67
C LEU A 193 -8.21 10.07 2.89
N TYR A 194 -6.93 9.90 2.54
CA TYR A 194 -6.17 10.78 1.66
C TYR A 194 -5.11 9.98 0.86
N ASP A 195 -4.86 10.39 -0.37
CA ASP A 195 -3.94 9.68 -1.29
C ASP A 195 -2.50 10.18 -1.21
N GLU A 196 -2.20 11.05 -0.25
CA GLU A 196 -0.84 11.39 0.16
C GLU A 196 -0.65 11.08 1.64
N THR A 197 0.59 10.93 2.11
CA THR A 197 0.87 10.57 3.50
C THR A 197 1.26 11.79 4.32
N ILE A 198 0.29 12.37 5.02
CA ILE A 198 0.47 13.54 5.89
C ILE A 198 -0.44 13.48 7.12
N ASN A 199 0.12 13.66 8.32
CA ASN A 199 -0.64 13.74 9.57
C ASN A 199 -0.02 14.76 10.54
N ASN A 200 -0.78 15.13 11.58
CA ASN A 200 -0.35 16.12 12.55
C ASN A 200 0.68 15.58 13.57
N ILE A 201 0.97 14.27 13.57
CA ILE A 201 1.91 13.66 14.53
C ILE A 201 3.34 13.85 14.04
N ILE A 202 3.66 13.30 12.86
CA ILE A 202 5.03 13.28 12.31
C ILE A 202 5.18 14.13 11.04
N GLY A 203 4.12 14.76 10.55
CA GLY A 203 4.12 15.56 9.32
C GLY A 203 3.98 14.72 8.06
N GLN A 204 4.64 15.15 6.99
CA GLN A 204 4.53 14.58 5.66
C GLN A 204 5.63 13.55 5.39
N THR A 205 5.25 12.41 4.82
CA THR A 205 6.14 11.43 4.22
C THR A 205 6.20 11.67 2.71
N LEU A 206 7.41 11.77 2.15
CA LEU A 206 7.65 12.00 0.73
C LEU A 206 8.15 10.75 0.03
N ASN A 207 8.13 10.74 -1.30
CA ASN A 207 8.67 9.65 -2.09
C ASN A 207 10.20 9.55 -1.88
N PRO A 208 10.74 8.39 -1.48
CA PRO A 208 12.17 8.28 -1.19
C PRO A 208 13.06 8.25 -2.44
N VAL A 209 12.52 7.88 -3.60
CA VAL A 209 13.24 7.91 -4.88
C VAL A 209 13.32 9.35 -5.41
N ASN A 210 12.24 10.13 -5.24
CA ASN A 210 12.21 11.52 -5.62
C ASN A 210 11.42 12.36 -4.60
N ARG A 211 12.12 13.00 -3.66
CA ARG A 211 11.51 13.75 -2.55
C ARG A 211 10.83 15.07 -2.97
N LEU A 212 10.74 15.37 -4.26
CA LEU A 212 9.86 16.44 -4.78
C LEU A 212 8.43 15.94 -5.03
N LEU A 213 8.21 14.62 -4.91
CA LEU A 213 6.95 13.94 -5.18
C LEU A 213 6.40 13.28 -3.90
N SER A 214 5.10 13.06 -3.90
CA SER A 214 4.39 12.31 -2.86
C SER A 214 4.74 10.82 -2.92
N CYS A 215 4.83 10.15 -1.77
CA CYS A 215 4.91 8.69 -1.73
C CYS A 215 3.56 7.99 -1.96
N GLY A 216 2.49 8.77 -2.18
CA GLY A 216 1.14 8.25 -2.24
C GLY A 216 0.58 7.96 -0.85
N GLY A 217 -0.60 7.35 -0.81
CA GLY A 217 -1.34 7.13 0.41
C GLY A 217 -2.52 6.20 0.20
N SER A 218 -3.11 5.67 1.27
CA SER A 218 -2.78 5.94 2.66
C SER A 218 -1.67 5.04 3.24
N SER A 219 -1.19 4.02 2.52
CA SER A 219 -0.06 3.17 2.96
C SER A 219 1.30 3.70 2.48
N GLY A 220 1.47 5.03 2.37
CA GLY A 220 2.70 5.61 1.83
C GLY A 220 3.91 5.47 2.76
N GLY A 221 3.70 5.34 4.08
CA GLY A 221 4.77 4.98 5.01
C GLY A 221 5.36 3.60 4.73
N GLU A 222 4.51 2.60 4.42
CA GLU A 222 4.98 1.26 4.00
C GLU A 222 5.79 1.35 2.72
N ALA A 223 5.27 2.02 1.69
CA ALA A 223 5.94 2.09 0.40
C ALA A 223 7.26 2.86 0.47
N ALA A 224 7.31 3.97 1.21
CA ALA A 224 8.54 4.72 1.44
C ALA A 224 9.59 3.89 2.19
N LEU A 225 9.16 3.09 3.19
CA LEU A 225 10.06 2.24 3.95
C LEU A 225 10.60 1.06 3.13
N ILE A 226 9.74 0.43 2.32
CA ILE A 226 10.13 -0.68 1.47
C ILE A 226 11.07 -0.22 0.36
N SER A 227 10.78 0.92 -0.28
CA SER A 227 11.61 1.50 -1.33
C SER A 227 12.99 1.97 -0.82
N THR A 228 13.10 2.39 0.45
CA THR A 228 14.40 2.65 1.10
C THR A 228 15.14 1.41 1.57
N GLY A 229 14.52 0.22 1.51
CA GLY A 229 15.11 -1.04 1.96
C GLY A 229 15.01 -1.29 3.47
N GLY A 230 14.25 -0.48 4.21
CA GLY A 230 13.98 -0.69 5.64
C GLY A 230 13.16 -1.97 5.90
N SER A 231 12.34 -2.34 4.92
CA SER A 231 11.58 -3.58 4.89
C SER A 231 11.59 -4.18 3.48
N SER A 232 11.53 -5.51 3.36
CA SER A 232 11.38 -6.19 2.07
C SER A 232 9.93 -6.60 1.77
N LEU A 233 9.08 -6.62 2.81
CA LEU A 233 7.70 -7.04 2.79
C LEU A 233 6.90 -6.28 3.86
N GLY A 234 5.74 -5.77 3.50
CA GLY A 234 4.91 -4.98 4.39
C GLY A 234 3.41 -5.19 4.19
N MET A 235 2.62 -4.72 5.15
CA MET A 235 1.16 -4.77 5.11
C MET A 235 0.55 -3.38 5.13
N GLY A 236 -0.36 -3.14 4.20
CA GLY A 236 -1.20 -1.95 4.13
C GLY A 236 -2.68 -2.32 4.07
N THR A 237 -3.51 -1.30 3.83
CA THR A 237 -4.95 -1.47 3.63
C THR A 237 -5.39 -0.64 2.44
N ASP A 238 -6.47 -1.05 1.77
CA ASP A 238 -6.89 -0.46 0.51
C ASP A 238 -8.43 -0.49 0.40
N ILE A 239 -9.03 0.70 0.51
CA ILE A 239 -10.46 0.96 0.28
C ILE A 239 -10.71 1.75 -1.02
N ALA A 240 -9.68 2.41 -1.56
CA ALA A 240 -9.80 3.21 -2.77
C ALA A 240 -8.52 3.26 -3.64
N GLY A 241 -7.44 2.54 -3.27
CA GLY A 241 -6.13 2.67 -3.92
C GLY A 241 -4.96 2.65 -2.94
N SER A 242 -5.23 2.60 -1.64
CA SER A 242 -4.23 2.89 -0.61
C SER A 242 -3.06 1.91 -0.46
N VAL A 243 -3.05 0.77 -1.18
CA VAL A 243 -1.86 -0.09 -1.35
C VAL A 243 -1.25 0.12 -2.73
N ARG A 244 -2.09 0.29 -3.76
CA ARG A 244 -1.68 0.36 -5.17
C ARG A 244 -1.03 1.69 -5.55
N VAL A 245 -1.63 2.82 -5.16
CA VAL A 245 -1.08 4.16 -5.40
C VAL A 245 0.34 4.29 -4.83
N PRO A 246 0.58 4.02 -3.53
CA PRO A 246 1.92 4.16 -3.00
C PRO A 246 2.92 3.13 -3.57
N ALA A 247 2.46 1.93 -3.93
CA ALA A 247 3.32 0.96 -4.62
C ALA A 247 3.78 1.48 -5.99
N ALA A 248 2.86 2.04 -6.79
CA ALA A 248 3.17 2.60 -8.10
C ALA A 248 4.13 3.79 -8.00
N PHE A 249 3.90 4.67 -7.03
CA PHE A 249 4.68 5.89 -6.84
C PHE A 249 6.10 5.59 -6.37
N CYS A 250 6.26 4.64 -5.45
CA CYS A 250 7.57 4.31 -4.87
C CYS A 250 8.33 3.20 -5.63
N GLY A 251 7.80 2.73 -6.77
CA GLY A 251 8.48 1.77 -7.64
C GLY A 251 8.58 0.36 -7.05
N ILE A 252 7.55 -0.09 -6.34
CA ILE A 252 7.51 -1.41 -5.70
C ILE A 252 6.24 -2.17 -6.11
N TYR A 253 6.17 -3.45 -5.72
CA TYR A 253 5.01 -4.28 -5.97
C TYR A 253 3.97 -4.07 -4.88
N GLY A 254 2.68 -4.05 -5.25
CA GLY A 254 1.59 -3.95 -4.30
C GLY A 254 0.36 -4.70 -4.79
N ILE A 255 -0.26 -5.51 -3.94
CA ILE A 255 -1.50 -6.21 -4.28
C ILE A 255 -2.62 -5.82 -3.32
N LYS A 256 -3.77 -5.48 -3.90
CA LYS A 256 -5.06 -5.45 -3.23
C LYS A 256 -5.81 -6.75 -3.57
N PRO A 257 -5.91 -7.69 -2.63
CA PRO A 257 -6.80 -8.84 -2.74
C PRO A 257 -8.27 -8.42 -2.81
N SER A 258 -9.16 -9.35 -3.14
CA SER A 258 -10.59 -9.18 -2.88
C SER A 258 -10.86 -8.95 -1.39
N HIS A 259 -11.95 -8.23 -1.12
CA HIS A 259 -12.53 -8.11 0.20
C HIS A 259 -12.67 -9.49 0.82
N ASN A 260 -12.47 -9.55 2.13
CA ASN A 260 -12.65 -10.76 2.90
C ASN A 260 -11.76 -11.95 2.49
N ARG A 261 -10.79 -11.78 1.58
CA ARG A 261 -9.76 -12.81 1.34
C ARG A 261 -8.83 -12.97 2.53
N PHE A 262 -8.58 -11.87 3.25
CA PHE A 262 -7.80 -11.83 4.49
C PHE A 262 -8.61 -11.16 5.60
N SER A 263 -8.31 -11.53 6.85
CA SER A 263 -9.04 -11.04 8.01
C SER A 263 -8.77 -9.55 8.25
N TYR A 264 -9.86 -8.78 8.37
CA TYR A 264 -9.84 -7.39 8.86
C TYR A 264 -10.15 -7.32 10.37
N ARG A 265 -10.33 -8.48 11.04
CA ARG A 265 -10.70 -8.55 12.45
C ARG A 265 -9.65 -7.88 13.33
N GLY A 266 -10.09 -6.85 14.05
CA GLY A 266 -9.24 -6.07 14.95
C GLY A 266 -8.26 -5.17 14.22
N VAL A 267 -8.51 -4.78 12.97
CA VAL A 267 -7.78 -3.72 12.27
C VAL A 267 -8.57 -2.42 12.41
N ALA A 268 -7.94 -1.36 12.90
CA ALA A 268 -8.60 -0.07 13.09
C ALA A 268 -8.98 0.57 11.74
N ASN A 269 -10.10 1.29 11.70
CA ASN A 269 -10.55 1.95 10.48
C ASN A 269 -11.35 3.21 10.74
N THR A 270 -11.39 4.08 9.73
CA THR A 270 -12.34 5.20 9.66
C THR A 270 -13.69 4.69 9.17
N ASN A 271 -14.77 5.22 9.74
CA ASN A 271 -16.15 4.85 9.42
C ASN A 271 -16.40 3.33 9.58
N PRO A 272 -16.14 2.75 10.76
CA PRO A 272 -16.14 1.29 10.97
C PRO A 272 -17.51 0.62 10.71
N GLY A 273 -18.60 1.39 10.67
CA GLY A 273 -19.94 0.90 10.35
C GLY A 273 -20.28 0.85 8.85
N GLN A 274 -19.44 1.41 7.98
CA GLN A 274 -19.62 1.33 6.54
C GLN A 274 -19.30 -0.10 6.07
N THR A 275 -20.18 -0.69 5.27
CA THR A 275 -20.03 -2.07 4.78
C THR A 275 -20.21 -2.25 3.28
N LEU A 276 -20.63 -1.21 2.54
CA LEU A 276 -20.88 -1.33 1.09
C LEU A 276 -19.59 -1.44 0.27
N ILE A 277 -18.51 -0.82 0.76
CA ILE A 277 -17.18 -0.80 0.14
C ILE A 277 -16.16 -1.15 1.23
N PRO A 278 -16.03 -2.44 1.58
CA PRO A 278 -15.09 -2.87 2.61
C PRO A 278 -13.64 -2.51 2.24
N SER A 279 -12.82 -2.21 3.24
CA SER A 279 -11.37 -2.13 3.06
C SER A 279 -10.77 -3.54 2.95
N SER A 280 -9.75 -3.71 2.11
CA SER A 280 -8.97 -4.95 2.02
C SER A 280 -7.65 -4.80 2.78
N VAL A 281 -7.20 -5.87 3.45
CA VAL A 281 -5.77 -5.99 3.81
C VAL A 281 -5.00 -6.28 2.54
N GLY A 282 -3.99 -5.47 2.24
CA GLY A 282 -3.12 -5.65 1.07
C GLY A 282 -1.65 -5.70 1.45
N PHE A 283 -0.82 -6.08 0.49
CA PHE A 283 0.58 -6.39 0.72
C PHE A 283 1.47 -5.59 -0.22
N LEU A 284 2.62 -5.14 0.28
CA LEU A 284 3.64 -4.42 -0.48
C LEU A 284 4.97 -5.17 -0.38
N SER A 285 5.72 -5.26 -1.47
CA SER A 285 7.01 -5.95 -1.48
C SER A 285 7.94 -5.42 -2.57
N ARG A 286 9.22 -5.71 -2.44
CA ARG A 286 10.25 -5.42 -3.47
C ARG A 286 10.30 -6.44 -4.59
N SER A 287 9.50 -7.49 -4.51
CA SER A 287 9.45 -8.60 -5.46
C SER A 287 8.02 -9.13 -5.57
N LEU A 288 7.67 -9.64 -6.75
CA LEU A 288 6.39 -10.30 -6.98
C LEU A 288 6.22 -11.55 -6.09
N GLU A 289 7.28 -12.34 -5.93
CA GLU A 289 7.29 -13.56 -5.12
C GLU A 289 7.06 -13.28 -3.64
N GLY A 290 7.50 -12.13 -3.14
CA GLY A 290 7.22 -11.67 -1.79
C GLY A 290 5.72 -11.50 -1.52
N LEU A 291 4.96 -11.04 -2.52
CA LEU A 291 3.49 -10.92 -2.43
C LEU A 291 2.82 -12.29 -2.37
N GLU A 292 3.24 -13.24 -3.23
CA GLU A 292 2.73 -14.62 -3.15
C GLU A 292 3.06 -15.27 -1.80
N LEU A 293 4.30 -15.13 -1.34
CA LEU A 293 4.77 -15.75 -0.12
C LEU A 293 3.89 -15.34 1.07
N VAL A 294 3.64 -14.04 1.25
CA VAL A 294 2.84 -13.56 2.39
C VAL A 294 1.38 -14.03 2.28
N MET A 295 0.78 -13.95 1.09
CA MET A 295 -0.61 -14.37 0.88
C MET A 295 -0.78 -15.87 1.14
N SER A 296 0.07 -16.70 0.52
CA SER A 296 0.02 -18.16 0.68
C SER A 296 0.33 -18.60 2.12
N SER A 297 1.27 -17.94 2.78
CA SER A 297 1.63 -18.18 4.18
C SER A 297 0.45 -17.89 5.12
N LEU A 298 -0.20 -16.74 4.96
CA LEU A 298 -1.35 -16.36 5.79
C LEU A 298 -2.55 -17.27 5.56
N LEU A 299 -2.92 -17.58 4.31
CA LEU A 299 -4.03 -18.49 4.02
C LEU A 299 -3.78 -19.92 4.51
N SER A 300 -2.51 -20.36 4.61
CA SER A 300 -2.17 -21.67 5.19
C SER A 300 -2.57 -21.81 6.66
N THR A 301 -2.78 -20.69 7.38
CA THR A 301 -3.25 -20.69 8.77
C THR A 301 -4.76 -20.93 8.91
N SER A 302 -5.49 -21.09 7.81
CA SER A 302 -6.96 -21.20 7.79
C SER A 302 -7.67 -20.07 8.54
N PRO A 303 -7.43 -18.79 8.16
CA PRO A 303 -7.93 -17.62 8.90
C PRO A 303 -9.45 -17.57 9.07
N TRP A 304 -10.20 -18.15 8.12
CA TRP A 304 -11.67 -18.30 8.19
C TRP A 304 -12.19 -19.07 9.40
N LEU A 305 -11.35 -19.87 10.08
CA LEU A 305 -11.73 -20.54 11.34
C LEU A 305 -11.75 -19.58 12.53
N ARG A 306 -11.10 -18.41 12.41
CA ARG A 306 -10.97 -17.40 13.48
C ARG A 306 -11.69 -16.10 13.13
N ASP A 307 -11.98 -15.85 11.86
CA ASP A 307 -12.77 -14.71 11.41
C ASP A 307 -13.87 -15.16 10.44
N PRO A 308 -15.16 -15.14 10.83
CA PRO A 308 -16.25 -15.58 9.98
C PRO A 308 -16.49 -14.68 8.77
N ALA A 309 -15.91 -13.47 8.74
CA ALA A 309 -15.97 -12.62 7.55
C ALA A 309 -15.09 -13.18 6.41
N VAL A 310 -14.04 -13.94 6.73
CA VAL A 310 -13.07 -14.42 5.73
C VAL A 310 -13.64 -15.55 4.90
N VAL A 311 -13.53 -15.42 3.58
CA VAL A 311 -13.96 -16.47 2.64
C VAL A 311 -13.05 -17.69 2.78
N PRO A 312 -13.59 -18.92 2.96
CA PRO A 312 -12.79 -20.11 3.25
C PRO A 312 -12.12 -20.70 1.99
N ILE A 313 -11.24 -19.91 1.38
CA ILE A 313 -10.51 -20.26 0.17
C ILE A 313 -9.00 -20.37 0.50
N PRO A 314 -8.39 -21.57 0.43
CA PRO A 314 -6.94 -21.72 0.56
C PRO A 314 -6.20 -21.12 -0.64
N TRP A 315 -4.88 -21.01 -0.57
CA TRP A 315 -4.06 -20.64 -1.74
C TRP A 315 -4.09 -21.76 -2.79
N ARG A 316 -4.58 -21.46 -3.99
CA ARG A 316 -4.78 -22.43 -5.09
C ARG A 316 -3.65 -22.30 -6.11
N LYS A 317 -2.54 -23.02 -5.86
CA LYS A 317 -1.35 -22.97 -6.75
C LYS A 317 -1.65 -23.37 -8.19
N GLU A 318 -2.66 -24.20 -8.39
CA GLU A 318 -3.15 -24.67 -9.67
C GLU A 318 -3.82 -23.59 -10.52
N ASP A 319 -4.31 -22.51 -9.89
CA ASP A 319 -4.96 -21.38 -10.56
C ASP A 319 -3.96 -20.36 -11.10
N ARG A 320 -2.67 -20.49 -10.73
CA ARG A 320 -1.59 -19.77 -11.42
C ARG A 320 -1.61 -20.17 -12.89
N LEU A 321 -1.57 -19.18 -13.76
CA LEU A 321 -1.54 -19.41 -15.20
C LEU A 321 -0.34 -20.30 -15.56
N LYS A 322 -0.61 -21.37 -16.31
CA LYS A 322 0.47 -22.18 -16.87
C LYS A 322 1.15 -21.36 -17.97
N ALA A 323 2.48 -21.21 -17.88
CA ALA A 323 3.38 -20.36 -18.69
C ALA A 323 3.38 -20.56 -20.23
N ARG A 324 2.33 -21.15 -20.82
CA ARG A 324 2.28 -21.54 -22.24
C ARG A 324 0.97 -21.19 -22.95
N LYS A 325 0.05 -20.46 -22.31
CA LYS A 325 -1.17 -19.99 -22.99
C LYS A 325 -0.95 -18.59 -23.53
N ARG A 326 -1.29 -18.39 -24.80
CA ARG A 326 -1.55 -17.06 -25.35
C ARG A 326 -2.70 -16.45 -24.53
N LEU A 327 -2.43 -15.34 -23.85
CA LEU A 327 -3.39 -14.61 -23.02
C LEU A 327 -4.02 -13.46 -23.80
N LYS A 328 -5.22 -13.05 -23.39
CA LYS A 328 -5.96 -11.89 -23.91
C LYS A 328 -6.03 -10.79 -22.85
N PHE A 329 -5.43 -9.64 -23.15
CA PHE A 329 -5.37 -8.50 -22.24
C PHE A 329 -6.31 -7.38 -22.68
N GLY A 330 -7.12 -6.88 -21.75
CA GLY A 330 -7.87 -5.63 -21.94
C GLY A 330 -6.98 -4.44 -21.57
N ILE A 331 -6.92 -3.42 -22.41
CA ILE A 331 -6.13 -2.19 -22.16
C ILE A 331 -7.07 -1.04 -21.87
N PHE A 332 -7.03 -0.54 -20.64
CA PHE A 332 -7.77 0.64 -20.23
C PHE A 332 -6.79 1.79 -20.09
N SER A 333 -6.57 2.53 -21.18
CA SER A 333 -5.59 3.62 -21.25
C SER A 333 -6.09 4.93 -20.64
N TRP A 334 -7.40 5.19 -20.71
CA TRP A 334 -8.01 6.41 -20.23
C TRP A 334 -9.44 6.15 -19.77
N ASP A 335 -9.84 6.77 -18.66
CA ASP A 335 -11.16 6.61 -18.06
C ASP A 335 -12.25 7.54 -18.60
N GLY A 336 -11.90 8.36 -19.59
CA GLY A 336 -12.79 9.38 -20.16
C GLY A 336 -12.96 10.62 -19.28
N MET A 337 -12.24 10.71 -18.15
CA MET A 337 -12.37 11.79 -17.18
C MET A 337 -11.05 12.55 -17.00
N ILE A 338 -9.93 11.83 -16.76
CA ILE A 338 -8.62 12.43 -16.51
C ILE A 338 -7.54 11.72 -17.33
N GLN A 339 -6.89 12.47 -18.23
CA GLN A 339 -5.83 11.96 -19.09
C GLN A 339 -4.57 11.63 -18.28
N PRO A 340 -3.99 10.42 -18.40
CA PRO A 340 -2.70 10.11 -17.79
C PRO A 340 -1.56 10.93 -18.40
N HIS A 341 -0.60 11.33 -17.57
CA HIS A 341 0.62 12.01 -17.97
C HIS A 341 1.48 11.14 -18.92
N PRO A 342 2.35 11.77 -19.73
CA PRO A 342 3.25 11.07 -20.65
C PRO A 342 3.98 9.84 -20.07
N PRO A 343 4.63 9.88 -18.88
CA PRO A 343 5.35 8.72 -18.35
C PRO A 343 4.44 7.50 -18.11
N VAL A 344 3.20 7.74 -17.66
CA VAL A 344 2.22 6.67 -17.38
C VAL A 344 1.71 6.04 -18.68
N THR A 345 1.45 6.89 -19.68
CA THR A 345 1.04 6.45 -21.01
C THR A 345 2.14 5.61 -21.65
N ARG A 346 3.40 6.08 -21.61
CA ARG A 346 4.56 5.34 -22.12
C ARG A 346 4.77 4.01 -21.40
N ALA A 347 4.60 3.96 -20.08
CA ALA A 347 4.68 2.72 -19.32
C ALA A 347 3.67 1.66 -19.81
N LEU A 348 2.42 2.07 -20.07
CA LEU A 348 1.40 1.17 -20.61
C LEU A 348 1.76 0.72 -22.04
N GLU A 349 2.26 1.62 -22.89
CA GLU A 349 2.70 1.30 -24.25
C GLU A 349 3.87 0.32 -24.28
N ILE A 350 4.85 0.45 -23.37
CA ILE A 350 5.97 -0.50 -23.23
C ILE A 350 5.43 -1.92 -23.01
N VAL A 351 4.49 -2.08 -22.07
CA VAL A 351 3.91 -3.38 -21.74
C VAL A 351 3.06 -3.92 -22.89
N VAL A 352 2.20 -3.09 -23.48
CA VAL A 352 1.36 -3.46 -24.63
C VAL A 352 2.21 -3.94 -25.80
N ASN A 353 3.28 -3.22 -26.12
CA ASN A 353 4.19 -3.59 -27.19
C ASN A 353 4.88 -4.91 -26.87
N ALA A 354 5.44 -5.08 -25.67
CA ALA A 354 6.09 -6.33 -25.28
C ALA A 354 5.14 -7.55 -25.38
N LEU A 355 3.89 -7.40 -24.91
CA LEU A 355 2.87 -8.44 -24.99
C LEU A 355 2.52 -8.82 -26.44
N LYS A 356 2.31 -7.83 -27.31
CA LYS A 356 2.06 -8.06 -28.74
C LYS A 356 3.22 -8.78 -29.42
N HIS A 357 4.46 -8.36 -29.13
CA HIS A 357 5.66 -9.01 -29.68
C HIS A 357 5.81 -10.47 -29.22
N ALA A 358 5.41 -10.78 -27.99
CA ALA A 358 5.39 -12.14 -27.45
C ALA A 358 4.18 -12.98 -27.93
N GLY A 359 3.30 -12.42 -28.76
CA GLY A 359 2.17 -13.13 -29.37
C GLY A 359 0.90 -13.18 -28.50
N HIS A 360 0.83 -12.37 -27.42
CA HIS A 360 -0.39 -12.19 -26.65
C HIS A 360 -1.40 -11.34 -27.42
N GLU A 361 -2.68 -11.55 -27.13
CA GLU A 361 -3.75 -10.72 -27.67
C GLU A 361 -3.99 -9.51 -26.77
N VAL A 362 -4.25 -8.38 -27.40
CA VAL A 362 -4.49 -7.11 -26.73
C VAL A 362 -5.72 -6.46 -27.36
N VAL A 363 -6.71 -6.13 -26.54
CA VAL A 363 -7.96 -5.49 -26.95
C VAL A 363 -8.21 -4.22 -26.14
N ASP A 364 -8.90 -3.25 -26.73
CA ASP A 364 -9.31 -2.05 -25.99
C ASP A 364 -10.34 -2.42 -24.91
N TRP A 365 -10.17 -1.85 -23.72
CA TRP A 365 -11.10 -2.04 -22.61
C TRP A 365 -12.00 -0.81 -22.47
N CYS A 366 -13.28 -0.96 -22.81
CA CYS A 366 -14.30 0.10 -22.76
C CYS A 366 -15.47 -0.26 -21.83
N PRO A 367 -15.23 -0.38 -20.51
CA PRO A 367 -16.23 -0.81 -19.54
C PRO A 367 -17.31 0.27 -19.30
N PRO A 368 -18.37 -0.05 -18.52
CA PRO A 368 -19.29 0.96 -18.00
C PRO A 368 -18.53 2.11 -17.30
N SER A 369 -18.93 3.35 -17.60
CA SER A 369 -18.21 4.58 -17.17
C SER A 369 -17.81 4.57 -15.69
N HIS A 370 -16.53 4.88 -15.44
CA HIS A 370 -15.97 5.01 -14.08
C HIS A 370 -16.48 6.28 -13.34
N SER A 371 -17.21 7.18 -14.00
CA SER A 371 -17.86 8.31 -13.32
C SER A 371 -18.97 7.87 -12.36
N ILE A 372 -19.59 6.70 -12.61
CA ILE A 372 -20.61 6.12 -11.74
C ILE A 372 -19.99 5.71 -10.38
N PRO A 373 -18.96 4.85 -10.34
CA PRO A 373 -18.31 4.48 -9.08
C PRO A 373 -17.64 5.67 -8.38
N GLU A 374 -17.07 6.65 -9.10
CA GLU A 374 -16.53 7.88 -8.47
C GLU A 374 -17.59 8.58 -7.61
N ARG A 375 -18.79 8.80 -8.16
CA ARG A 375 -19.90 9.43 -7.42
C ARG A 375 -20.44 8.54 -6.30
N LEU A 376 -20.54 7.24 -6.52
CA LEU A 376 -21.01 6.28 -5.51
C LEU A 376 -20.04 6.20 -4.33
N HIS A 377 -18.74 6.13 -4.60
CA HIS A 377 -17.69 6.09 -3.59
C HIS A 377 -17.78 7.32 -2.68
N ALA A 378 -17.75 8.52 -3.27
CA ALA A 378 -17.88 9.77 -2.52
C ALA A 378 -19.18 9.83 -1.70
N SER A 379 -20.30 9.39 -2.27
CA SER A 379 -21.60 9.38 -1.60
C SER A 379 -21.67 8.40 -0.43
N ILE A 380 -21.07 7.21 -0.56
CA ILE A 380 -21.09 6.17 0.47
C ILE A 380 -20.11 6.50 1.59
N MET A 381 -18.90 6.96 1.26
CA MET A 381 -17.88 7.27 2.25
C MET A 381 -18.25 8.46 3.14
N ASN A 382 -19.04 9.40 2.62
CA ASN A 382 -19.54 10.56 3.36
C ASN A 382 -20.97 10.37 3.91
N ALA A 383 -21.51 9.14 3.92
CA ALA A 383 -22.89 8.90 4.32
C ALA A 383 -23.17 9.25 5.79
N ASP A 384 -22.17 9.21 6.66
CA ASP A 384 -22.28 9.59 8.07
C ASP A 384 -22.22 11.11 8.29
N GLY A 385 -22.08 11.92 7.22
CA GLY A 385 -21.94 13.37 7.31
C GLY A 385 -20.65 13.82 7.99
N SER A 386 -19.59 13.01 7.94
CA SER A 386 -18.30 13.23 8.61
C SER A 386 -18.35 13.15 10.14
N GLN A 387 -19.44 12.62 10.72
CA GLN A 387 -19.62 12.55 12.17
C GLN A 387 -18.50 11.79 12.88
N HIS A 388 -18.13 10.62 12.35
CA HIS A 388 -17.08 9.81 12.97
C HIS A 388 -15.73 10.54 12.96
N ILE A 389 -15.33 11.10 11.80
CA ILE A 389 -14.07 11.85 11.67
C ILE A 389 -14.04 13.03 12.67
N GLN A 390 -15.12 13.81 12.74
CA GLN A 390 -15.19 14.98 13.62
C GLN A 390 -15.15 14.58 15.10
N GLN A 391 -15.77 13.47 15.49
CA GLN A 391 -15.66 12.93 16.85
C GLN A 391 -14.22 12.56 17.21
N GLN A 392 -13.49 11.88 16.31
CA GLN A 392 -12.10 11.50 16.56
C GLN A 392 -11.16 12.72 16.68
N LEU A 393 -11.35 13.73 15.83
CA LEU A 393 -10.58 14.98 15.91
C LEU A 393 -10.85 15.74 17.23
N ALA A 394 -12.11 15.75 17.68
CA ALA A 394 -12.51 16.43 18.91
C ALA A 394 -11.87 15.87 20.18
N LEU A 395 -11.40 14.61 20.17
CA LEU A 395 -10.70 13.99 21.31
C LEU A 395 -9.44 14.74 21.72
N SER A 396 -8.72 15.32 20.76
CA SER A 396 -7.52 16.15 21.01
C SER A 396 -7.71 17.63 20.68
N GLY A 397 -8.72 17.95 19.87
CA GLY A 397 -8.91 19.28 19.29
C GLY A 397 -7.93 19.58 18.15
N GLU A 398 -7.33 18.57 17.53
CA GLU A 398 -6.50 18.76 16.34
C GLU A 398 -7.34 19.20 15.13
N PRO A 399 -6.82 20.09 14.27
CA PRO A 399 -7.49 20.44 13.03
C PRO A 399 -7.34 19.33 11.97
N LEU A 400 -8.24 19.33 10.99
CA LEU A 400 -7.97 18.65 9.73
C LEU A 400 -6.73 19.26 9.06
N ILE A 401 -5.88 18.41 8.49
CA ILE A 401 -4.85 18.86 7.55
C ILE A 401 -5.50 19.67 6.42
N ASN A 402 -4.78 20.66 5.90
CA ASN A 402 -5.34 21.66 4.98
C ASN A 402 -6.06 21.03 3.78
N ASP A 403 -5.46 20.01 3.16
CA ASP A 403 -6.01 19.34 1.96
C ASP A 403 -7.32 18.59 2.22
N LEU A 404 -7.68 18.33 3.48
CA LEU A 404 -8.90 17.61 3.86
C LEU A 404 -10.03 18.51 4.36
N GLN A 405 -9.77 19.80 4.58
CA GLN A 405 -10.74 20.71 5.21
C GLN A 405 -12.03 20.85 4.40
N ASP A 406 -11.94 20.89 3.06
CA ASP A 406 -13.12 21.02 2.20
C ASP A 406 -13.94 19.73 2.08
N PHE A 407 -13.31 18.57 2.32
CA PHE A 407 -13.93 17.25 2.15
C PHE A 407 -14.71 16.80 3.38
N TYR A 408 -14.16 16.97 4.57
CA TYR A 408 -14.71 16.36 5.80
C TYR A 408 -15.34 17.38 6.76
N THR A 409 -16.03 18.38 6.21
CA THR A 409 -16.91 19.25 6.99
C THR A 409 -18.13 18.48 7.52
N LEU A 410 -18.59 18.83 8.72
CA LEU A 410 -19.77 18.21 9.34
C LEU A 410 -21.04 18.57 8.55
N LYS A 411 -21.81 17.54 8.17
CA LYS A 411 -23.07 17.66 7.43
C LYS A 411 -24.14 16.76 8.06
N SER A 412 -25.38 16.94 7.63
CA SER A 412 -26.45 16.00 7.98
C SER A 412 -26.15 14.62 7.37
N PRO A 413 -26.23 13.53 8.16
CA PRO A 413 -26.07 12.18 7.63
C PRO A 413 -27.13 11.86 6.56
N MET A 414 -26.76 10.99 5.64
CA MET A 414 -27.66 10.41 4.66
C MET A 414 -28.74 9.57 5.36
N SER A 415 -29.97 9.60 4.85
CA SER A 415 -31.03 8.75 5.40
C SER A 415 -30.79 7.27 5.08
N LEU A 416 -31.39 6.38 5.87
CA LEU A 416 -31.28 4.94 5.64
C LEU A 416 -31.78 4.53 4.24
N LEU A 417 -32.87 5.13 3.77
CA LEU A 417 -33.45 4.80 2.46
C LEU A 417 -32.52 5.22 1.31
N GLU A 418 -31.93 6.42 1.40
CA GLU A 418 -30.94 6.86 0.41
C GLU A 418 -29.68 5.98 0.42
N TYR A 419 -29.23 5.54 1.60
CA TYR A 419 -28.09 4.61 1.70
C TYR A 419 -28.41 3.24 1.06
N GLN A 420 -29.64 2.74 1.25
CA GLN A 420 -30.14 1.54 0.59
C GLN A 420 -30.20 1.71 -0.94
N ASP A 421 -30.58 2.89 -1.43
CA ASP A 421 -30.55 3.18 -2.87
C ASP A 421 -29.13 3.16 -3.44
N ARG A 422 -28.12 3.64 -2.69
CA ARG A 422 -26.70 3.50 -3.09
C ARG A 422 -26.26 2.04 -3.16
N ALA A 423 -26.73 1.21 -2.23
CA ALA A 423 -26.45 -0.23 -2.26
C ALA A 423 -27.01 -0.89 -3.53
N LEU A 424 -28.22 -0.52 -3.95
CA LEU A 424 -28.84 -1.00 -5.19
C LEU A 424 -28.05 -0.55 -6.43
N GLN A 425 -27.69 0.74 -6.50
CA GLN A 425 -26.89 1.28 -7.60
C GLN A 425 -25.51 0.60 -7.72
N LEU A 426 -24.85 0.34 -6.57
CA LEU A 426 -23.57 -0.36 -6.54
C LEU A 426 -23.71 -1.81 -7.02
N ARG A 427 -24.77 -2.52 -6.61
CA ARG A 427 -25.07 -3.88 -7.10
C ARG A 427 -25.26 -3.88 -8.61
N ASP A 428 -26.07 -2.97 -9.13
CA ASP A 428 -26.39 -2.92 -10.56
C ASP A 428 -25.14 -2.58 -11.39
N TYR A 429 -24.28 -1.68 -10.89
CA TYR A 429 -22.99 -1.38 -11.52
C TYR A 429 -22.04 -2.59 -11.55
N ARG A 430 -21.93 -3.33 -10.44
CA ARG A 430 -21.13 -4.57 -10.37
C ARG A 430 -21.60 -5.60 -11.40
N GLN A 431 -22.91 -5.77 -11.54
CA GLN A 431 -23.49 -6.67 -12.53
C GLN A 431 -23.16 -6.22 -13.95
N ALA A 432 -23.39 -4.95 -14.28
CA ALA A 432 -23.11 -4.42 -15.61
C ALA A 432 -21.63 -4.54 -16.01
N TYR A 433 -20.70 -4.31 -15.06
CA TYR A 433 -19.27 -4.47 -15.31
C TYR A 433 -18.89 -5.93 -15.53
N SER A 434 -19.46 -6.85 -14.75
CA SER A 434 -19.25 -8.28 -14.92
C SER A 434 -19.79 -8.78 -16.27
N ASP A 435 -20.98 -8.32 -16.67
CA ASP A 435 -21.60 -8.66 -17.96
C ASP A 435 -20.74 -8.14 -19.13
N TYR A 436 -20.21 -6.92 -19.02
CA TYR A 436 -19.26 -6.37 -19.97
C TYR A 436 -17.97 -7.21 -20.08
N TRP A 437 -17.40 -7.65 -18.95
CA TRP A 437 -16.22 -8.51 -19.00
C TRP A 437 -16.57 -9.84 -19.69
N ASN A 438 -17.73 -10.43 -19.39
CA ASN A 438 -18.18 -11.67 -20.03
C ASN A 438 -18.36 -11.52 -21.55
N SER A 439 -18.89 -10.40 -22.04
CA SER A 439 -19.13 -10.17 -23.47
C SER A 439 -17.85 -10.10 -24.30
N THR A 440 -16.67 -9.97 -23.67
CA THR A 440 -15.40 -10.04 -24.39
C THR A 440 -15.12 -11.39 -25.05
N ALA A 441 -15.85 -12.44 -24.65
CA ALA A 441 -15.84 -13.74 -25.32
C ALA A 441 -16.73 -13.79 -26.59
N ASP A 442 -17.60 -12.81 -26.85
CA ASP A 442 -18.55 -12.88 -27.96
C ASP A 442 -17.87 -12.89 -29.34
N ALA A 443 -16.67 -12.31 -29.42
CA ALA A 443 -15.91 -12.21 -30.67
C ALA A 443 -15.24 -13.53 -31.09
N ASP A 444 -14.75 -14.32 -30.13
CA ASP A 444 -13.82 -15.44 -30.39
C ASP A 444 -13.91 -16.61 -29.39
N GLY A 445 -14.86 -16.56 -28.45
CA GLY A 445 -15.05 -17.53 -27.38
C GLY A 445 -14.11 -17.38 -26.18
N ASN A 446 -13.17 -16.42 -26.20
CA ASN A 446 -12.19 -16.21 -25.12
C ASN A 446 -12.44 -14.88 -24.42
N MET A 447 -12.78 -14.95 -23.13
CA MET A 447 -12.85 -13.76 -22.28
C MET A 447 -11.45 -13.15 -22.11
N VAL A 448 -11.39 -11.84 -21.87
CA VAL A 448 -10.18 -11.17 -21.39
C VAL A 448 -9.69 -11.84 -20.09
N ASP A 449 -8.42 -12.23 -20.06
CA ASP A 449 -7.80 -12.89 -18.92
C ASP A 449 -7.48 -11.89 -17.81
N ALA A 450 -6.99 -10.70 -18.16
CA ALA A 450 -6.64 -9.63 -17.23
C ALA A 450 -6.71 -8.27 -17.92
N VAL A 451 -6.93 -7.22 -17.12
CA VAL A 451 -6.95 -5.83 -17.60
C VAL A 451 -5.69 -5.10 -17.13
N LEU A 452 -5.05 -4.36 -18.04
CA LEU A 452 -3.94 -3.47 -17.73
C LEU A 452 -4.44 -2.03 -17.73
N MET A 453 -4.13 -1.28 -16.68
CA MET A 453 -4.54 0.11 -16.55
C MET A 453 -3.58 0.94 -15.68
N PRO A 454 -3.59 2.28 -15.80
CA PRO A 454 -2.89 3.15 -14.87
C PRO A 454 -3.34 2.94 -13.42
N ALA A 455 -2.41 3.05 -12.45
CA ALA A 455 -2.75 3.12 -11.02
C ALA A 455 -3.13 4.54 -10.56
N ALA A 456 -2.72 5.54 -11.32
CA ALA A 456 -3.02 6.96 -11.15
C ALA A 456 -2.75 7.67 -12.50
N PRO A 457 -3.27 8.89 -12.72
CA PRO A 457 -2.98 9.64 -13.95
C PRO A 457 -1.57 10.26 -13.96
N HIS A 458 -0.75 10.01 -12.94
CA HIS A 458 0.62 10.53 -12.78
C HIS A 458 1.53 9.44 -12.22
N ALA A 459 2.84 9.52 -12.52
CA ALA A 459 3.84 8.57 -12.03
C ALA A 459 3.97 8.62 -10.49
N ALA A 460 4.08 9.84 -9.95
CA ALA A 460 3.83 10.18 -8.55
C ALA A 460 3.37 11.64 -8.49
N VAL A 461 2.41 11.99 -7.62
CA VAL A 461 1.86 13.35 -7.62
C VAL A 461 2.83 14.35 -6.98
N ILE A 462 2.86 15.58 -7.48
CA ILE A 462 3.45 16.70 -6.73
C ILE A 462 2.55 16.99 -5.52
N PRO A 463 3.10 17.15 -4.30
CA PRO A 463 2.30 17.39 -3.12
C PRO A 463 1.24 18.48 -3.26
N GLY A 464 0.02 18.19 -2.80
CA GLY A 464 -1.15 19.09 -2.88
C GLY A 464 -1.76 19.23 -4.28
N LYS A 465 -1.25 18.51 -5.28
CA LYS A 465 -1.80 18.51 -6.65
C LYS A 465 -2.60 17.25 -7.00
N TRP A 466 -2.96 16.43 -6.00
CA TRP A 466 -3.82 15.27 -6.23
C TRP A 466 -5.22 15.71 -6.65
N VAL A 467 -5.67 15.23 -7.81
CA VAL A 467 -6.99 15.58 -8.30
C VAL A 467 -7.88 14.38 -8.56
N HIS A 468 -7.39 13.14 -8.65
CA HIS A 468 -8.21 12.06 -9.18
C HIS A 468 -7.84 10.65 -8.73
N LEU A 469 -8.87 9.87 -8.38
CA LEU A 469 -8.75 8.54 -7.77
C LEU A 469 -9.44 7.41 -8.56
N ALA A 470 -10.21 7.74 -9.63
CA ALA A 470 -11.14 6.78 -10.23
C ALA A 470 -10.45 5.56 -10.89
N TYR A 471 -9.17 5.66 -11.25
CA TYR A 471 -8.37 4.53 -11.72
C TYR A 471 -8.25 3.40 -10.70
N THR A 472 -8.32 3.69 -9.40
CA THR A 472 -8.13 2.67 -8.35
C THR A 472 -9.40 2.40 -7.55
N GLU A 473 -10.21 3.41 -7.21
CA GLU A 473 -11.39 3.23 -6.36
C GLU A 473 -12.46 2.35 -6.99
N VAL A 474 -12.62 2.41 -8.32
CA VAL A 474 -13.57 1.56 -9.06
C VAL A 474 -13.35 0.08 -8.76
N LEU A 475 -12.09 -0.35 -8.60
CA LEU A 475 -11.74 -1.74 -8.34
C LEU A 475 -12.07 -2.18 -6.91
N ASN A 476 -12.11 -1.25 -5.96
CA ASN A 476 -12.66 -1.51 -4.62
C ASN A 476 -14.18 -1.64 -4.70
N LEU A 477 -14.85 -0.75 -5.44
CA LEU A 477 -16.29 -0.86 -5.62
C LEU A 477 -16.67 -2.16 -6.31
N LEU A 478 -15.85 -2.68 -7.23
CA LEU A 478 -16.06 -3.95 -7.92
C LEU A 478 -15.62 -5.20 -7.13
N ASP A 479 -14.86 -5.04 -6.05
CA ASP A 479 -14.22 -6.14 -5.31
C ASP A 479 -13.19 -6.95 -6.15
N TYR A 480 -12.60 -6.30 -7.15
CA TYR A 480 -11.66 -6.94 -8.06
C TYR A 480 -10.26 -6.97 -7.47
N THR A 481 -9.54 -8.07 -7.71
CA THR A 481 -8.13 -8.16 -7.34
C THR A 481 -7.30 -7.25 -8.23
N ALA A 482 -6.37 -6.50 -7.65
CA ALA A 482 -5.52 -5.58 -8.42
C ALA A 482 -4.08 -5.60 -7.90
N LEU A 483 -3.12 -5.81 -8.80
CA LEU A 483 -1.70 -5.90 -8.53
C LEU A 483 -0.95 -4.82 -9.31
N VAL A 484 -0.17 -4.00 -8.62
CA VAL A 484 0.76 -3.04 -9.21
C VAL A 484 2.12 -3.65 -9.41
N ILE A 485 2.69 -3.45 -10.60
CA ILE A 485 4.08 -3.75 -10.92
C ILE A 485 4.81 -2.46 -11.36
N PRO A 486 6.08 -2.27 -10.95
CA PRO A 486 6.92 -1.21 -11.50
C PRO A 486 7.27 -1.52 -12.96
N ILE A 487 7.22 -0.53 -13.86
CA ILE A 487 7.47 -0.73 -15.30
C ILE A 487 8.73 -0.03 -15.77
N THR A 488 8.84 1.27 -15.51
CA THR A 488 9.91 2.14 -16.01
C THR A 488 10.10 3.29 -15.03
N HIS A 489 11.08 4.15 -15.29
CA HIS A 489 11.16 5.49 -14.71
C HIS A 489 10.69 6.52 -15.73
N ALA A 490 10.19 7.66 -15.24
CA ALA A 490 9.92 8.83 -16.06
C ALA A 490 11.26 9.40 -16.60
N ASP A 491 11.23 9.87 -17.83
CA ASP A 491 12.38 10.35 -18.58
C ASP A 491 12.00 11.68 -19.23
N LYS A 492 12.61 12.76 -18.78
CA LYS A 492 12.27 14.10 -19.26
C LYS A 492 12.54 14.36 -20.75
N HIS A 493 13.34 13.52 -21.40
CA HIS A 493 13.66 13.61 -22.82
C HIS A 493 12.71 12.79 -23.69
N MET A 494 11.96 11.85 -23.09
CA MET A 494 10.96 11.03 -23.78
C MET A 494 9.52 11.45 -23.45
N ASP A 495 9.30 11.92 -22.23
CA ASP A 495 7.99 12.19 -21.66
C ASP A 495 7.56 13.64 -21.85
N GLU A 496 7.52 14.08 -23.10
CA GLU A 496 7.11 15.44 -23.47
C GLU A 496 5.59 15.60 -23.51
N LEU A 497 5.10 16.77 -23.09
CA LEU A 497 3.69 17.12 -23.27
C LEU A 497 3.39 17.32 -24.75
N HIS A 498 2.34 16.66 -25.23
CA HIS A 498 1.76 16.93 -26.53
C HIS A 498 0.53 17.84 -26.43
N ALA A 499 0.10 18.39 -27.56
CA ALA A 499 -1.11 19.19 -27.63
C ALA A 499 -2.32 18.32 -27.23
N TYR A 500 -3.07 18.77 -26.23
CA TYR A 500 -4.20 18.07 -25.63
C TYR A 500 -5.32 19.06 -25.37
N VAL A 501 -6.58 18.62 -25.54
CA VAL A 501 -7.78 19.42 -25.23
C VAL A 501 -8.43 18.81 -23.99
N PRO A 502 -8.35 19.46 -22.82
CA PRO A 502 -8.93 18.92 -21.60
C PRO A 502 -10.44 18.73 -21.69
N VAL A 503 -10.95 17.63 -21.15
CA VAL A 503 -12.39 17.34 -21.11
C VAL A 503 -13.09 17.98 -19.91
N SER A 504 -12.32 18.48 -18.94
CA SER A 504 -12.82 19.19 -17.77
C SER A 504 -11.75 20.09 -17.14
N GLU A 505 -12.14 20.95 -16.20
CA GLU A 505 -11.19 21.74 -15.39
C GLU A 505 -10.29 20.84 -14.52
N LYS A 506 -10.84 19.75 -13.98
CA LYS A 506 -10.12 18.76 -13.18
C LYS A 506 -9.00 18.11 -14.00
N ASP A 507 -9.33 17.77 -15.24
CA ASP A 507 -8.41 17.21 -16.22
C ASP A 507 -7.34 18.21 -16.68
N SER A 508 -7.73 19.46 -16.93
CA SER A 508 -6.79 20.54 -17.23
C SER A 508 -5.79 20.75 -16.08
N ARG A 509 -6.25 20.74 -14.83
CA ARG A 509 -5.38 20.85 -13.65
C ARG A 509 -4.42 19.67 -13.57
N ASN A 510 -4.88 18.44 -13.85
CA ASN A 510 -4.00 17.29 -13.94
C ASN A 510 -2.93 17.49 -15.01
N TRP A 511 -3.33 17.75 -16.26
CA TRP A 511 -2.42 17.84 -17.40
C TRP A 511 -1.35 18.92 -17.22
N THR A 512 -1.75 20.10 -16.74
CA THR A 512 -0.85 21.23 -16.48
C THR A 512 0.01 21.08 -15.22
N ALA A 513 -0.28 20.12 -14.34
CA ALA A 513 0.53 19.85 -13.16
C ALA A 513 1.81 19.07 -13.46
N TYR A 514 1.91 18.43 -14.63
CA TYR A 514 3.09 17.68 -15.05
C TYR A 514 4.29 18.62 -15.26
N ASP A 515 5.46 18.21 -14.74
CA ASP A 515 6.73 18.91 -14.88
C ASP A 515 7.83 17.87 -15.11
N ALA A 516 8.37 17.81 -16.32
CA ALA A 516 9.34 16.80 -16.71
C ALA A 516 10.62 16.84 -15.85
N GLU A 517 11.09 18.02 -15.41
CA GLU A 517 12.30 18.15 -14.59
C GLU A 517 12.08 17.70 -13.15
N ILE A 518 10.88 17.93 -12.61
CA ILE A 518 10.48 17.40 -11.29
C ILE A 518 10.33 15.89 -11.36
N TYR A 519 9.72 15.36 -12.41
CA TYR A 519 9.39 13.92 -12.53
C TYR A 519 10.54 13.05 -13.02
N ASP A 520 11.61 13.61 -13.58
CA ASP A 520 12.76 12.86 -14.08
C ASP A 520 13.27 11.83 -13.05
N ASP A 521 13.42 10.58 -13.49
CA ASP A 521 13.78 9.40 -12.69
C ASP A 521 12.74 8.98 -11.62
N ALA A 522 11.51 9.50 -11.66
CA ALA A 522 10.42 9.01 -10.81
C ALA A 522 9.94 7.63 -11.28
N PRO A 523 9.72 6.66 -10.37
CA PRO A 523 9.17 5.36 -10.74
C PRO A 523 7.78 5.48 -11.36
N VAL A 524 7.50 4.60 -12.33
CA VAL A 524 6.21 4.48 -12.99
C VAL A 524 5.73 3.04 -12.92
N GLY A 525 4.58 2.82 -12.29
CA GLY A 525 3.91 1.52 -12.24
C GLY A 525 2.57 1.51 -12.95
N ILE A 526 2.13 0.32 -13.36
CA ILE A 526 0.77 0.07 -13.84
C ILE A 526 0.10 -0.98 -12.95
N GLN A 527 -1.22 -1.11 -13.00
CA GLN A 527 -1.96 -2.17 -12.32
C GLN A 527 -2.52 -3.21 -13.30
N ILE A 528 -2.43 -4.47 -12.89
CA ILE A 528 -2.99 -5.66 -13.50
C ILE A 528 -4.21 -6.07 -12.67
N VAL A 529 -5.36 -6.19 -13.33
CA VAL A 529 -6.65 -6.41 -12.68
C VAL A 529 -7.19 -7.78 -13.04
N GLY A 530 -7.64 -8.49 -12.01
CA GLY A 530 -8.38 -9.75 -12.10
C GLY A 530 -9.74 -9.64 -11.43
N ARG A 531 -10.53 -10.69 -11.58
CA ARG A 531 -11.85 -10.77 -10.95
C ARG A 531 -11.72 -11.08 -9.45
N VAL A 532 -12.87 -11.16 -8.80
CA VAL A 532 -12.99 -11.51 -7.39
C VAL A 532 -12.27 -12.83 -7.11
N CYS A 533 -11.41 -12.85 -6.08
CA CYS A 533 -10.64 -14.01 -5.65
C CYS A 533 -9.71 -14.62 -6.71
N GLU A 534 -9.17 -13.81 -7.63
CA GLU A 534 -8.20 -14.24 -8.65
C GLU A 534 -6.73 -13.87 -8.31
N GLU A 535 -6.38 -13.71 -7.02
CA GLU A 535 -5.02 -13.35 -6.59
C GLU A 535 -3.94 -14.26 -7.18
N GLU A 536 -4.14 -15.58 -7.14
CA GLU A 536 -3.19 -16.57 -7.69
C GLU A 536 -2.98 -16.39 -9.20
N LYS A 537 -4.07 -16.16 -9.93
CA LYS A 537 -4.04 -15.94 -11.38
C LYS A 537 -3.32 -14.64 -11.69
N ILE A 538 -3.59 -13.55 -10.97
CA ILE A 538 -2.99 -12.24 -11.22
C ILE A 538 -1.50 -12.20 -10.90
N ILE A 539 -1.04 -12.95 -9.89
CA ILE A 539 0.39 -13.20 -9.72
C ILE A 539 0.97 -13.89 -10.97
N GLY A 540 0.33 -14.94 -11.49
CA GLY A 540 0.78 -15.62 -12.71
C GLY A 540 0.73 -14.73 -13.97
N VAL A 541 -0.24 -13.82 -14.08
CA VAL A 541 -0.28 -12.81 -15.15
C VAL A 541 0.90 -11.85 -15.02
N ALA A 542 1.21 -11.39 -13.81
CA ALA A 542 2.34 -10.50 -13.56
C ALA A 542 3.67 -11.16 -13.96
N GLU A 543 3.88 -12.45 -13.66
CA GLU A 543 5.06 -13.20 -14.12
C GLU A 543 5.17 -13.24 -15.65
N VAL A 544 4.05 -13.39 -16.35
CA VAL A 544 4.04 -13.33 -17.83
C VAL A 544 4.43 -11.93 -18.30
N VAL A 545 3.89 -10.88 -17.69
CA VAL A 545 4.22 -9.50 -18.02
C VAL A 545 5.70 -9.20 -17.76
N GLU A 546 6.26 -9.64 -16.63
CA GLU A 546 7.70 -9.47 -16.34
C GLU A 546 8.58 -10.25 -17.31
N GLY A 547 8.18 -11.49 -17.64
CA GLY A 547 8.89 -12.33 -18.59
C GLY A 547 8.98 -11.73 -20.00
N VAL A 548 7.89 -11.11 -20.51
CA VAL A 548 7.94 -10.43 -21.82
C VAL A 548 8.72 -9.11 -21.79
N LEU A 549 8.89 -8.52 -20.61
CA LEU A 549 9.75 -7.36 -20.37
C LEU A 549 11.21 -7.72 -20.12
N GLY A 550 11.55 -9.02 -20.07
CA GLY A 550 12.92 -9.51 -19.86
C GLY A 550 13.42 -9.38 -18.43
N ARG A 551 12.53 -9.45 -17.44
CA ARG A 551 12.85 -9.38 -16.00
C ARG A 551 12.73 -10.73 -15.31
#